data_AF-A0AAV0VRA1-F1
#
_entry.id   AF-A0AAV0VRA1-F1
#
_cell.length_a   1.000
_cell.length_b   1.000
_cell.length_c   1.000
_cell.angle_alpha   90.00
_cell.angle_beta   90.00
_cell.angle_gamma   90.00
#
_symmetry.space_group_name_H-M   'P 1'
#
loop_
_entity.id
_entity.type
_entity.pdbx_description
1 polymer ?
#
loop_
_entity_poly.entity_id
_entity_poly.type
_entity_poly.pdbx_seq_one_letter_code
_entity_poly.pdbx_strand_id
1 'polypeptide(L)'
;MEFTQSGLICFLKYVEENINPIKPGTADYIRFVKLLKTVAKKSIPIRHRRSYTPCWTKECEILLGENKKDGKNVNANRLVGLLDEERRKRWLEAMDNLDFTHSSRESFC
;
A
#
# COMPACT_ATOMS: atom_id res chain seq x y z
N MET A 1 -2.38 -12.02 2.45
CA MET A 1 -2.20 -11.33 1.15
C MET A 1 -1.02 -12.01 0.51
N GLU A 2 -1.29 -13.03 -0.31
CA GLU A 2 -0.29 -13.97 -0.79
C GLU A 2 0.42 -13.39 -2.02
N PHE A 3 1.73 -13.55 -2.07
CA PHE A 3 2.50 -13.30 -3.29
C PHE A 3 1.88 -14.17 -4.39
N THR A 4 1.39 -13.58 -5.48
CA THR A 4 0.88 -14.40 -6.57
C THR A 4 2.06 -15.15 -7.17
N GLN A 5 2.11 -16.46 -6.93
CA GLN A 5 3.15 -17.39 -7.40
C GLN A 5 3.50 -17.17 -8.89
N SER A 6 2.53 -16.73 -9.70
CA SER A 6 2.67 -16.38 -11.11
C SER A 6 3.67 -15.24 -11.42
N GLY A 7 3.72 -14.18 -10.62
CA GLY A 7 4.59 -13.03 -10.88
C GLY A 7 6.08 -13.35 -10.69
N LEU A 8 6.36 -14.18 -9.69
CA LEU A 8 7.71 -14.66 -9.41
C LEU A 8 8.20 -15.64 -10.49
N ILE A 9 7.32 -16.51 -10.99
CA ILE A 9 7.65 -17.44 -12.10
C ILE A 9 8.02 -16.66 -13.37
N CYS A 10 7.23 -15.63 -13.72
CA CYS A 10 7.55 -14.76 -14.87
C CYS A 10 8.88 -14.01 -14.69
N PHE A 11 9.20 -13.58 -13.46
CA PHE A 11 10.49 -12.96 -13.16
C PHE A 11 11.65 -13.92 -13.42
N LEU A 12 11.58 -15.14 -12.85
CA LEU A 12 12.64 -16.14 -12.95
C LEU A 12 12.87 -16.57 -14.40
N LYS A 13 11.80 -16.83 -15.15
CA LYS A 13 11.89 -17.18 -16.57
C LYS A 13 12.62 -16.10 -17.39
N TYR A 14 12.31 -14.82 -17.14
CA TYR A 14 12.98 -13.73 -17.84
C TYR A 14 14.47 -13.65 -17.48
N VAL A 15 14.81 -13.84 -16.20
CA VAL A 15 16.21 -13.84 -15.72
C VAL A 15 17.00 -14.95 -16.41
N GLU A 16 16.44 -16.15 -16.49
CA GLU A 16 17.07 -17.30 -17.15
C GLU A 16 17.29 -17.07 -18.64
N GLU A 17 16.30 -16.55 -19.35
CA GLU A 17 16.37 -16.37 -20.81
C GLU A 17 17.21 -15.17 -21.24
N ASN A 18 17.24 -14.08 -20.46
CA ASN A 18 17.78 -12.79 -20.91
C ASN A 18 18.98 -12.29 -20.11
N ILE A 19 19.15 -12.74 -18.86
CA ILE A 19 20.17 -12.21 -17.95
C ILE A 19 21.31 -13.22 -17.75
N ASN A 20 21.01 -14.51 -17.56
CA ASN A 20 22.04 -15.56 -17.43
C ASN A 20 23.00 -15.67 -18.64
N PRO A 21 22.59 -15.39 -19.89
CA PRO A 21 23.51 -15.42 -21.03
C PRO A 21 24.55 -14.28 -21.05
N ILE A 22 24.41 -13.26 -20.19
CA ILE A 22 25.34 -12.13 -20.14
C ILE A 22 26.66 -12.59 -19.52
N LYS A 23 27.77 -12.44 -20.25
CA LYS A 23 29.09 -12.78 -19.73
C LYS A 23 29.40 -11.91 -18.49
N PRO A 24 29.97 -12.49 -17.42
CA PRO A 24 30.33 -11.74 -16.22
C PRO A 24 31.54 -10.83 -16.51
N GLY A 25 31.27 -9.63 -17.02
CA GLY A 25 32.25 -8.57 -17.23
C GLY A 25 32.01 -7.41 -16.27
N THR A 26 33.08 -6.80 -15.75
CA THR A 26 33.00 -5.61 -14.90
C THR A 26 32.33 -4.43 -15.61
N ALA A 27 32.50 -4.31 -16.93
CA ALA A 27 31.83 -3.33 -17.77
C ALA A 27 30.31 -3.59 -17.90
N ASP A 28 29.87 -4.85 -17.81
CA ASP A 28 28.48 -5.26 -18.01
C ASP A 28 27.66 -5.33 -16.71
N TYR A 29 28.31 -5.23 -15.54
CA TYR A 29 27.65 -5.27 -14.24
C TYR A 29 26.55 -4.21 -14.09
N ILE A 30 26.81 -2.98 -14.56
CA ILE A 30 25.81 -1.91 -14.51
C ILE A 30 24.58 -2.27 -15.37
N ARG A 31 24.81 -2.88 -16.54
CA ARG A 31 23.74 -3.32 -17.45
C ARG A 31 22.92 -4.45 -16.83
N PHE A 32 23.59 -5.42 -16.20
CA PHE A 32 22.97 -6.50 -15.45
C PHE A 32 22.04 -5.97 -14.34
N VAL A 33 22.53 -5.07 -13.49
CA VAL A 33 21.73 -4.49 -12.39
C VAL A 33 20.51 -3.72 -12.91
N LYS A 34 20.68 -2.96 -14.01
CA LYS A 34 19.57 -2.23 -14.63
C LYS A 34 18.50 -3.16 -15.18
N LEU A 35 18.89 -4.23 -15.86
CA LEU A 35 17.97 -5.24 -16.38
C LEU A 35 17.20 -5.90 -15.23
N LEU A 36 17.91 -6.36 -14.20
CA LEU A 36 17.30 -7.05 -13.07
C LEU A 36 16.27 -6.18 -12.34
N LYS A 37 16.59 -4.90 -12.08
CA LYS A 37 15.65 -3.92 -11.49
C LYS A 37 14.43 -3.66 -12.38
N THR A 38 14.62 -3.61 -13.69
CA THR A 38 13.53 -3.33 -14.64
C THR A 38 12.55 -4.49 -14.70
N VAL A 39 13.06 -5.72 -14.71
CA VAL A 39 12.24 -6.93 -14.74
C VAL A 39 11.49 -7.08 -13.44
N ALA A 40 12.16 -6.92 -12.30
CA ALA A 40 11.51 -6.95 -10.99
C ALA A 40 10.35 -5.96 -10.90
N LYS A 41 10.51 -4.73 -11.40
CA LYS A 41 9.43 -3.73 -11.45
C LYS A 41 8.24 -4.15 -12.33
N LYS A 42 8.50 -4.88 -13.42
CA LYS A 42 7.46 -5.32 -14.37
C LYS A 42 6.72 -6.56 -13.87
N SER A 43 7.44 -7.53 -13.32
CA SER A 43 6.92 -8.84 -12.93
C SER A 43 6.36 -8.87 -11.52
N ILE A 44 6.91 -8.04 -10.62
CA ILE A 44 6.46 -7.91 -9.24
C ILE A 44 5.75 -6.57 -9.14
N PRO A 45 4.41 -6.54 -9.12
CA PRO A 45 3.70 -5.29 -8.88
C PRO A 45 4.16 -4.76 -7.52
N ILE A 46 4.68 -3.54 -7.49
CA ILE A 46 5.32 -2.86 -6.33
C ILE A 46 4.35 -2.58 -5.15
N ARG A 47 3.24 -3.31 -5.07
CA ARG A 47 2.07 -3.07 -4.23
C ARG A 47 1.26 -1.95 -4.86
N HIS A 48 0.24 -2.33 -5.63
CA HIS A 48 -0.90 -1.44 -5.82
C HIS A 48 -1.49 -1.24 -4.42
N ARG A 49 -1.10 -0.15 -3.75
CA ARG A 49 -1.73 0.24 -2.49
C ARG A 49 -3.18 0.50 -2.88
N ARG A 50 -4.11 -0.31 -2.38
CA ARG A 50 -5.53 0.05 -2.40
C ARG A 50 -5.60 1.49 -1.89
N SER A 51 -6.39 2.36 -2.53
CA SER A 51 -6.58 3.71 -2.05
C SER A 51 -7.11 3.61 -0.62
N TYR A 52 -6.21 3.75 0.34
CA TYR A 52 -6.56 3.66 1.74
C TYR A 52 -7.15 5.00 2.09
N THR A 53 -8.47 5.04 2.20
CA THR A 53 -9.16 6.18 2.79
C THR A 53 -9.20 5.92 4.29
N PRO A 54 -8.60 6.79 5.12
CA PRO A 54 -8.68 6.66 6.57
C PRO A 54 -10.14 6.63 7.04
N CYS A 55 -10.39 5.87 8.11
CA CYS A 55 -11.73 5.75 8.72
C CYS A 55 -12.81 5.17 7.79
N TRP A 56 -12.41 4.58 6.66
CA TRP A 56 -13.33 3.99 5.70
C TRP A 56 -13.85 2.64 6.17
N THR A 57 -15.16 2.54 6.35
CA THR A 57 -15.88 1.33 6.76
C THR A 57 -16.69 0.75 5.60
N LYS A 58 -17.16 -0.50 5.73
CA LYS A 58 -18.04 -1.12 4.73
C LYS A 58 -19.34 -0.33 4.52
N GLU A 59 -19.83 0.31 5.57
CA GLU A 59 -21.01 1.19 5.49
C GLU A 59 -20.75 2.41 4.61
N CYS A 60 -19.53 2.95 4.61
CA CYS A 60 -19.13 4.03 3.71
C CYS A 60 -19.20 3.59 2.24
N GLU A 61 -18.84 2.35 1.92
CA GLU A 61 -18.95 1.80 0.56
C GLU A 61 -20.39 1.70 0.08
N ILE A 62 -21.29 1.25 0.97
CA ILE A 62 -22.72 1.13 0.69
C ILE A 62 -23.32 2.52 0.43
N LEU A 63 -23.09 3.48 1.34
CA LEU A 63 -23.61 4.84 1.21
C LEU A 63 -23.06 5.57 0.00
N LEU A 64 -21.78 5.38 -0.34
CA LEU A 64 -21.20 5.93 -1.55
C LEU A 64 -21.84 5.33 -2.81
N GLY A 65 -22.10 4.01 -2.80
CA GLY A 65 -22.77 3.31 -3.89
C GLY A 65 -24.21 3.80 -4.10
N GLU A 66 -24.96 4.01 -3.02
CA GLU A 66 -26.31 4.58 -3.05
C GLU A 66 -26.31 6.03 -3.50
N ASN A 67 -25.37 6.85 -3.01
CA ASN A 67 -25.25 8.24 -3.43
C ASN A 67 -24.97 8.38 -4.93
N LYS A 68 -24.08 7.54 -5.48
CA LYS A 68 -23.78 7.52 -6.92
C LYS A 68 -24.99 7.15 -7.80
N LYS A 69 -25.95 6.37 -7.26
CA LYS A 69 -27.17 5.98 -7.96
C LYS A 69 -28.27 7.02 -7.83
N ASP A 70 -28.49 7.54 -6.62
CA ASP A 70 -29.64 8.38 -6.29
C ASP A 70 -29.33 9.89 -6.36
N GLY A 71 -28.06 10.29 -6.30
CA GLY A 71 -27.62 11.69 -6.28
C GLY A 71 -28.05 12.50 -5.06
N LYS A 72 -28.59 11.84 -4.02
CA LYS A 72 -29.20 12.51 -2.86
C LYS A 72 -28.15 13.04 -1.88
N ASN A 73 -28.26 14.32 -1.55
CA ASN A 73 -27.41 15.02 -0.57
C ASN A 73 -27.45 14.37 0.84
N VAL A 74 -28.58 13.80 1.24
CA VAL A 74 -28.76 13.12 2.54
C VAL A 74 -27.76 11.99 2.77
N ASN A 75 -27.48 11.18 1.73
CA ASN A 75 -26.52 10.08 1.84
C ASN A 75 -25.07 10.58 1.90
N ALA A 76 -24.77 11.74 1.30
CA ALA A 76 -23.46 12.38 1.42
C ALA A 76 -23.22 12.91 2.84
N ASN A 77 -24.19 13.61 3.42
CA ASN A 77 -24.06 14.14 4.78
C ASN A 77 -23.91 13.00 5.80
N ARG A 78 -24.67 11.91 5.62
CA ARG A 78 -24.53 10.71 6.45
C ARG A 78 -23.15 10.07 6.32
N LEU A 79 -22.62 9.97 5.10
CA LEU A 79 -21.26 9.48 4.86
C LEU A 79 -20.21 10.33 5.59
N VAL A 80 -20.32 11.66 5.50
CA VAL A 80 -19.40 12.58 6.19
C VAL A 80 -19.51 12.41 7.71
N GLY A 81 -20.72 12.30 8.26
CA GLY A 81 -20.94 12.07 9.68
C GLY A 81 -20.27 10.79 10.18
N LEU A 82 -20.42 9.67 9.45
CA LEU A 82 -19.77 8.41 9.80
C LEU A 82 -18.24 8.49 9.78
N LEU A 83 -17.67 9.18 8.78
CA LEU A 83 -16.22 9.37 8.71
C LEU A 83 -15.69 10.16 9.91
N ASP A 84 -16.44 11.17 10.36
CA ASP A 84 -16.06 11.99 11.51
C ASP A 84 -16.19 11.22 12.83
N GLU A 85 -17.26 10.44 13.00
CA GLU A 85 -17.44 9.56 14.16
C GLU A 85 -16.32 8.53 14.30
N GLU A 86 -15.99 7.83 13.22
CA GLU A 86 -14.92 6.83 13.20
C GLU A 86 -13.55 7.46 13.43
N ARG A 87 -13.32 8.67 12.90
CA ARG A 87 -12.13 9.45 13.21
C ARG A 87 -12.04 9.77 14.70
N ARG A 88 -13.14 10.23 15.32
CA ARG A 88 -13.19 10.57 16.74
C ARG A 88 -12.91 9.35 17.62
N LYS A 89 -13.51 8.19 17.31
CA LYS A 89 -13.27 6.94 18.05
C LYS A 89 -11.81 6.54 18.02
N ARG A 90 -11.19 6.52 16.83
CA ARG A 90 -9.76 6.18 16.70
C ARG A 90 -8.85 7.17 17.41
N TRP A 91 -9.21 8.45 17.43
CA TRP A 91 -8.44 9.44 18.18
C TRP A 91 -8.51 9.18 19.68
N LEU A 92 -9.69 8.87 20.22
CA LEU A 92 -9.86 8.50 21.63
C LEU A 92 -9.07 7.22 21.96
N GLU A 93 -9.21 6.16 21.16
CA GLU A 93 -8.44 4.92 21.34
C GLU A 93 -6.93 5.17 21.28
N ALA A 94 -6.46 6.05 20.37
CA ALA A 94 -5.06 6.40 20.29
C ALA A 94 -4.61 7.17 21.54
N MET A 95 -5.40 8.13 22.04
CA MET A 95 -5.10 8.85 23.27
C MET A 95 -5.08 7.94 24.49
N ASP A 96 -6.01 6.99 24.60
CA ASP A 96 -6.08 6.03 25.70
C ASP A 96 -4.88 5.06 25.68
N ASN A 97 -4.40 4.70 24.49
CA ASN A 97 -3.23 3.84 24.32
C ASN A 97 -1.90 4.60 24.31
N LEU A 98 -1.91 5.94 24.37
CA LEU A 98 -0.68 6.72 24.43
C LEU A 98 -0.08 6.63 25.83
N ASP A 99 1.03 5.92 25.92
CA ASP A 99 1.83 5.88 27.13
C ASP A 99 2.69 7.15 27.24
N PHE A 100 2.24 8.11 28.05
CA PHE A 100 2.99 9.34 28.35
C PHE A 100 4.10 9.12 29.39
N THR A 101 4.25 7.90 29.91
CA THR A 101 5.23 7.58 30.96
C THR A 101 6.66 7.66 30.46
N HIS A 102 6.90 7.43 29.16
CA HIS A 102 8.22 7.52 28.57
C HIS A 102 8.36 8.79 27.71
N SER A 103 8.96 9.84 28.28
CA SER A 103 9.46 10.96 27.49
C SER A 103 10.66 10.49 26.65
N SER A 104 10.66 10.70 25.33
CA SER A 104 11.81 10.42 24.46
C SER A 104 12.99 11.39 24.68
N ARG A 105 12.95 12.22 25.74
CA ARG A 105 13.96 13.22 26.10
C ARG A 105 15.08 12.70 27.00
N GLU A 106 15.35 11.40 27.00
CA GLU A 106 16.72 10.92 27.26
C GLU A 106 17.39 10.62 25.93
N SER A 107 17.71 11.70 25.20
CA SER A 107 18.84 11.66 24.28
C SER A 107 20.10 11.53 25.13
N PHE A 108 20.58 10.30 25.30
CA PHE A 108 21.91 10.05 25.88
C PHE A 108 22.92 10.94 25.13
N CYS A 109 23.46 11.93 25.85
CA CYS A 109 24.78 12.48 25.58
C CYS A 109 25.80 11.64 26.34
#